data_AF-F5RP08-F1
#
_entry.id   AF-F5RP08-F1
#
_cell.length_a   1.000
_cell.length_b   1.000
_cell.length_c   1.000
_cell.angle_alpha   90.00
_cell.angle_beta   90.00
_cell.angle_gamma   90.00
#
_symmetry.space_group_name_H-M   'P 1'
#
loop_
_entity.id
_entity.type
_entity.pdbx_description
1 polymer ?
#
loop_
_entity_poly.entity_id
_entity_poly.type
_entity_poly.pdbx_seq_one_letter_code
_entity_poly.pdbx_strand_id
1 'polypeptide(L)' 'MTPNLERGVAQMCNLSEGVYRDGVEYGLEQGRMETVLALLREKMPLDLIARVTKLSAEKIQDIGRLNGIL' A
#
# COMPACT_ATOMS: atom_id res chain seq x y z
N MET A 1 7.42 25.33 33.38
CA MET A 1 7.77 24.28 32.39
C MET A 1 8.72 24.89 31.37
N THR A 2 9.72 24.13 30.91
CA THR A 2 10.77 24.61 29.99
C THR A 2 10.30 24.48 28.53
N PRO A 3 10.17 25.57 27.76
CA PRO A 3 9.57 25.57 26.42
C PRO A 3 10.36 24.74 25.39
N ASN A 4 11.65 24.49 25.64
CA ASN A 4 12.47 23.63 24.78
C ASN A 4 12.06 22.15 24.85
N LEU A 5 11.58 21.70 26.02
CA LEU A 5 11.10 20.33 26.18
C LEU A 5 9.79 20.12 25.42
N GLU A 6 8.85 21.07 25.51
CA GLU A 6 7.57 21.02 24.81
C GLU A 6 7.75 20.97 23.29
N ARG A 7 8.69 21.77 22.75
CA ARG A 7 9.03 21.75 21.31
C ARG A 7 9.66 20.43 20.86
N GLY A 8 10.55 19.86 21.67
CA GLY A 8 11.18 18.57 21.37
C GLY A 8 10.17 17.42 21.33
N VAL A 9 9.24 17.39 22.29
CA VAL A 9 8.16 16.39 22.33
C VAL A 9 7.23 16.53 21.13
N ALA A 10 6.80 17.75 20.80
CA ALA A 10 5.93 17.98 19.64
C ALA A 10 6.57 17.54 18.32
N GLN A 11 7.88 17.80 18.13
CA GLN A 11 8.60 17.37 16.95
C GLN A 11 8.67 15.83 16.86
N MET A 12 8.89 15.15 17.98
CA MET A 12 8.92 13.69 18.04
C MET A 12 7.57 13.08 17.69
N CYS A 13 6.47 13.61 18.26
CA CYS A 13 5.12 13.14 17.96
C CYS A 13 4.80 13.24 16.47
N ASN A 14 5.09 14.39 15.84
CA ASN A 14 4.86 14.59 14.40
C ASN A 14 5.67 13.62 13.54
N LEU A 15 6.93 13.34 13.91
CA LEU A 15 7.76 12.38 13.20
C LEU A 15 7.19 10.96 13.32
N SER A 16 6.75 10.55 14.52
CA SER A 16 6.11 9.25 14.73
C SER A 16 4.82 9.10 13.93
N GLU A 17 3.98 10.13 13.87
CA GLU A 17 2.77 10.13 13.05
C GLU A 17 3.08 9.99 11.56
N GLY A 18 4.11 10.69 11.07
CA GLY A 18 4.57 10.57 9.68
C GLY A 18 5.00 9.15 9.35
N VAL A 19 5.91 8.58 10.15
CA VAL A 19 6.39 7.20 9.96
C VAL A 19 5.26 6.18 10.01
N TYR A 20 4.29 6.35 10.91
CA TYR A 20 3.14 5.47 10.99
C TYR A 20 2.27 5.54 9.72
N ARG A 21 1.95 6.75 9.24
CA ARG A 21 1.15 6.92 8.01
C ARG A 21 1.83 6.30 6.80
N ASP A 22 3.12 6.58 6.62
CA ASP A 22 3.91 6.04 5.51
C ASP A 22 3.97 4.51 5.57
N GLY A 23 4.16 3.95 6.78
CA GLY A 23 4.17 2.51 6.99
C GLY A 23 2.82 1.84 6.69
N VAL A 24 1.71 2.47 7.07
CA VAL A 24 0.35 1.98 6.78
C VAL A 24 0.07 2.03 5.28
N GLU A 25 0.43 3.13 4.61
CA GLU A 25 0.23 3.27 3.16
C GLU A 25 1.06 2.23 2.39
N TYR A 26 2.33 2.08 2.74
CA TYR A 26 3.20 1.07 2.12
C TYR A 26 2.67 -0.35 2.34
N GLY A 27 2.25 -0.68 3.57
CA GLY A 27 1.68 -1.99 3.88
C GLY A 27 0.39 -2.27 3.11
N LEU A 28 -0.48 -1.27 2.97
CA LEU A 28 -1.70 -1.38 2.18
C LEU A 28 -1.41 -1.62 0.70
N GLU A 29 -0.48 -0.88 0.11
CA GLU A 29 -0.08 -1.05 -1.28
C GLU A 29 0.57 -2.42 -1.54
N GLN A 30 1.45 -2.88 -0.64
CA GLN A 30 2.03 -4.23 -0.73
C GLN A 30 0.95 -5.33 -0.65
N GLY A 31 0.03 -5.24 0.33
CA GLY A 31 -1.05 -6.21 0.48
C GLY A 31 -2.00 -6.25 -0.73
N ARG A 32 -2.23 -5.11 -1.37
CA ARG A 32 -3.00 -5.02 -2.62
C ARG A 32 -2.26 -5.72 -3.77
N MET A 33 -0.95 -5.51 -3.92
CA MET A 33 -0.14 -6.20 -4.94
C MET A 33 -0.14 -7.71 -4.73
N GLU A 34 0.07 -8.19 -3.50
CA GLU A 34 0.02 -9.62 -3.18
C GLU A 34 -1.35 -10.23 -3.51
N THR A 35 -2.43 -9.53 -3.19
CA THR A 35 -3.80 -9.96 -3.52
C THR A 35 -3.99 -10.06 -5.03
N VAL A 36 -3.53 -9.08 -5.81
CA VAL A 36 -3.58 -9.16 -7.29
C VAL A 36 -2.86 -10.40 -7.79
N LEU A 37 -1.64 -10.65 -7.32
CA LEU A 37 -0.85 -11.81 -7.76
C LEU A 37 -1.50 -13.14 -7.41
N ALA A 38 -2.10 -13.25 -6.22
CA ALA A 38 -2.84 -14.44 -5.82
C ALA A 38 -4.04 -14.69 -6.75
N LEU A 39 -4.86 -13.66 -7.01
CA LEU A 39 -6.04 -13.80 -7.85
C LEU A 39 -5.70 -14.07 -9.33
N LEU A 40 -4.61 -13.49 -9.84
CA LEU A 40 -4.13 -13.77 -11.20
C LEU A 40 -3.68 -15.24 -11.34
N ARG A 41 -3.00 -15.80 -10.33
CA ARG A 41 -2.59 -17.22 -10.32
C ARG A 41 -3.79 -18.16 -10.29
N GLU A 42 -4.86 -17.78 -9.61
CA GLU A 42 -6.16 -18.48 -9.61
C GLU A 42 -6.96 -18.26 -10.91
N LYS A 43 -6.42 -17.56 -11.91
CA LYS A 43 -7.05 -17.25 -13.20
C LYS A 43 -8.38 -16.50 -13.05
N MET A 44 -8.53 -15.72 -11.99
CA MET A 44 -9.69 -14.87 -11.81
C MET A 44 -9.75 -13.80 -12.92
N PRO A 45 -10.95 -13.39 -13.36
CA PRO A 45 -11.07 -12.42 -14.44
C PRO A 45 -10.67 -11.02 -13.96
N LEU A 46 -10.08 -10.23 -14.86
CA LEU A 46 -9.48 -8.92 -14.53
C LEU A 46 -10.50 -7.92 -13.94
N ASP A 47 -11.77 -7.98 -14.36
CA ASP A 47 -12.84 -7.12 -13.83
C ASP A 47 -13.11 -7.40 -12.35
N LEU A 48 -13.07 -8.67 -11.93
CA LEU A 48 -13.25 -9.05 -10.54
C LEU A 48 -12.07 -8.58 -9.70
N ILE A 49 -10.85 -8.78 -10.19
CA ILE A 49 -9.63 -8.35 -9.50
C ILE A 49 -9.65 -6.83 -9.31
N ALA A 50 -10.03 -6.07 -10.34
CA ALA A 50 -10.18 -4.62 -10.25
C ALA A 50 -11.21 -4.20 -9.19
N ARG A 51 -12.37 -4.87 -9.15
CA ARG A 51 -13.43 -4.57 -8.18
C ARG A 51 -13.02 -4.84 -6.74
N VAL A 52 -12.29 -5.91 -6.48
CA VAL A 52 -11.85 -6.33 -5.14
C VAL A 52 -10.67 -5.49 -4.65
N THR A 53 -9.66 -5.29 -5.49
CA THR A 53 -8.43 -4.58 -5.11
C THR A 53 -8.51 -3.07 -5.28
N LYS A 54 -9.58 -2.56 -5.92
CA LYS A 54 -9.78 -1.14 -6.27
C LYS A 54 -8.67 -0.57 -7.16
N LEU A 55 -7.99 -1.44 -7.92
CA LEU A 55 -6.97 -1.05 -8.89
C LEU A 55 -7.55 -1.00 -10.30
N SER A 56 -6.96 -0.17 -11.16
CA SER A 56 -7.30 -0.15 -12.58
C SER A 56 -6.86 -1.45 -13.25
N ALA A 57 -7.55 -1.83 -14.33
CA ALA A 57 -7.18 -3.00 -15.12
C ALA A 57 -5.74 -2.89 -15.67
N GLU A 58 -5.31 -1.68 -16.07
CA GLU A 58 -3.94 -1.41 -16.52
C GLU A 58 -2.92 -1.73 -15.43
N LYS A 59 -3.13 -1.25 -14.20
CA LYS A 59 -2.21 -1.52 -13.09
C LYS A 59 -2.13 -3.01 -12.76
N ILE A 60 -3.25 -3.73 -12.85
CA ILE A 60 -3.30 -5.18 -12.66
C ILE A 60 -2.52 -5.91 -13.77
N GLN A 61 -2.66 -5.47 -15.02
CA GLN A 61 -1.90 -6.02 -16.15
C GLN A 61 -0.40 -5.79 -16.00
N ASP A 62 0.01 -4.60 -15.55
CA ASP A 62 1.41 -4.30 -15.27
C ASP A 62 1.98 -5.21 -14.18
N ILE A 63 1.24 -5.38 -13.07
CA ILE A 63 1.63 -6.31 -11.99
C ILE A 63 1.78 -7.74 -12.55
N GLY A 64 0.82 -8.21 -13.35
CA GLY A 64 0.88 -9.53 -13.97
C GLY A 64 2.07 -9.72 -14.91
N ARG A 65 2.34 -8.74 -15.78
CA ARG A 65 3.47 -8.76 -16.73
C ARG A 65 4.83 -8.71 -16.03
N LEU A 66 4.99 -7.82 -15.04
CA LEU A 66 6.22 -7.70 -14.26
C LEU A 66 6.55 -8.98 -13.48
N ASN A 67 5.54 -9.81 -13.18
CA ASN A 67 5.69 -11.08 -12.47
C ASN A 67 5.59 -12.32 -13.40
N GLY A 68 5.50 -12.13 -14.71
CA GLY A 68 5.46 -13.22 -15.70
C GLY A 68 4.22 -14.13 -15.61
N ILE A 69 3.11 -13.63 -15.06
CA ILE A 69 1.84 -14.37 -14.96
C ILE A 69 0.96 -14.15 -16.21
N LEU A 70 1.06 -12.95 -16.81
CA LEU A 70 0.32 -12.51 -17.99
C LEU A 70 1.25 -12.23 -19.17
#